data_AF-R4T131-F1
#
_entry.id   AF-R4T131-F1
#
_cell.length_a   1.000
_cell.length_b   1.000
_cell.length_c   1.000
_cell.angle_alpha   90.00
_cell.angle_beta   90.00
_cell.angle_gamma   90.00
#
_symmetry.space_group_name_H-M   'P 1'
#
loop_
_entity.id
_entity.type
_entity.pdbx_description
1 polymer ?
#
loop_
_entity_poly.entity_id
_entity_poly.type
_entity_poly.pdbx_seq_one_letter_code
_entity_poly.pdbx_strand_id
1 'polypeptide(L)'
;MYQRRWPSGEALAIAQAKDKYFSQFVNKTSFNALAESLMVAIHEETHMWDLDPSRTSWDVYVSAWIDASRKAMKVPIHGGFPRREILPLITDDLTRSMDDIYLRGQQQGSYRMQGVIAELNAGLMGLPAATVVAEYIQGVGASNSRDIAATNLRYLQLYLRVAKTKHPDYWAKIKAQPELRQFVLIEFLRTAYWLDQSAPHAAKLGSADVAKIVAKNYAPENIAIIEEFTGAKVNTGTARNCTV
;
A
#
# COMPACT_ATOMS: atom_id res chain seq x y z
N MET A 1 7.32 -21.92 7.06
CA MET A 1 5.98 -21.37 7.41
C MET A 1 5.50 -20.40 6.34
N TYR A 2 6.26 -19.36 5.99
CA TYR A 2 5.94 -18.47 4.85
C TYR A 2 5.76 -19.20 3.52
N GLN A 3 6.64 -20.13 3.15
CA GLN A 3 6.45 -20.96 1.95
C GLN A 3 5.04 -21.58 1.83
N ARG A 4 4.46 -22.02 2.95
CA ARG A 4 3.16 -22.71 2.97
C ARG A 4 1.98 -21.74 2.98
N ARG A 5 2.10 -20.62 3.71
CA ARG A 5 0.97 -19.71 3.97
C ARG A 5 1.00 -18.46 3.09
N TRP A 6 2.18 -18.04 2.64
CA TRP A 6 2.39 -16.87 1.81
C TRP A 6 3.71 -16.96 1.00
N PRO A 7 3.73 -17.74 -0.10
CA PRO A 7 4.91 -17.91 -0.95
C PRO A 7 5.53 -16.59 -1.44
N SER A 8 4.73 -15.55 -1.66
CA SER A 8 5.20 -14.23 -2.10
C SER A 8 6.12 -13.55 -1.08
N GLY A 9 5.83 -13.69 0.22
CA GLY A 9 6.69 -13.13 1.27
C GLY A 9 8.00 -13.88 1.42
N GLU A 10 7.98 -15.20 1.25
CA GLU A 10 9.20 -16.00 1.19
C GLU A 10 10.08 -15.56 0.01
N ALA A 11 9.50 -15.43 -1.18
CA ALA A 11 10.25 -15.03 -2.37
C ALA A 11 10.91 -13.65 -2.21
N LEU A 12 10.22 -12.69 -1.57
CA LEU A 12 10.81 -11.39 -1.24
C LEU A 12 11.95 -11.52 -0.21
N ALA A 13 11.73 -12.27 0.88
CA ALA A 13 12.76 -12.49 1.90
C ALA A 13 14.02 -13.17 1.33
N ILE A 14 13.85 -14.09 0.37
CA ILE A 14 14.98 -14.69 -0.36
C ILE A 14 15.67 -13.64 -1.25
N ALA A 15 14.90 -12.82 -1.97
CA ALA A 15 15.44 -11.76 -2.82
C ALA A 15 16.26 -10.73 -2.01
N GLN A 16 15.88 -10.50 -0.75
CA GLN A 16 16.54 -9.59 0.18
C GLN A 16 17.45 -10.27 1.20
N ALA A 17 17.78 -11.55 1.02
CA ALA A 17 18.56 -12.32 2.01
C ALA A 17 19.96 -11.75 2.31
N LYS A 18 20.47 -10.85 1.44
CA LYS A 18 21.76 -10.16 1.61
C LYS A 18 21.63 -8.74 2.13
N ASP A 19 20.42 -8.24 2.41
CA ASP A 19 20.28 -6.95 3.08
C ASP A 19 20.81 -7.04 4.51
N LYS A 20 21.80 -6.20 4.79
CA LYS A 20 22.42 -6.09 6.12
C LYS A 20 21.48 -5.43 7.14
N TYR A 21 20.46 -4.69 6.68
CA TYR A 21 19.51 -3.99 7.53
C TYR A 21 18.32 -4.85 7.96
N PHE A 22 18.03 -5.97 7.27
CA PHE A 22 16.94 -6.90 7.62
C PHE A 22 16.89 -7.24 9.11
N SER A 23 18.06 -7.46 9.72
CA SER A 23 18.18 -7.84 11.12
C SER A 23 17.71 -6.76 12.12
N GLN A 24 17.64 -5.49 11.70
CA GLN A 24 17.21 -4.37 12.54
C GLN A 24 15.70 -4.34 12.75
N PHE A 25 14.94 -4.94 11.83
CA PHE A 25 13.48 -4.97 11.89
C PHE A 25 12.93 -6.21 12.58
N VAL A 26 13.79 -7.18 12.93
CA VAL A 26 13.36 -8.48 13.48
C VAL A 26 13.81 -8.71 14.91
N ASN A 27 12.85 -8.99 15.79
CA ASN A 27 13.11 -9.49 17.13
C ASN A 27 13.25 -11.02 17.12
N LYS A 28 14.46 -11.53 17.37
CA LYS A 28 14.78 -12.96 17.30
C LYS A 28 14.69 -13.69 18.64
N THR A 29 14.20 -13.02 19.69
CA THR A 29 14.17 -13.58 21.06
C THR A 29 13.18 -14.72 21.25
N SER A 30 12.12 -14.78 20.45
CA SER A 30 11.16 -15.88 20.42
C SER A 30 10.41 -15.91 19.07
N PHE A 31 9.67 -16.99 18.81
CA PHE A 31 8.84 -17.07 17.62
C PHE A 31 7.72 -16.01 17.59
N ASN A 32 7.10 -15.72 18.74
CA ASN A 32 6.06 -14.68 18.84
C ASN A 32 6.66 -13.29 18.59
N ALA A 33 7.82 -13.01 19.17
CA ALA A 33 8.52 -11.74 18.93
C ALA A 33 8.92 -11.58 17.46
N LEU A 34 9.36 -12.67 16.81
CA LEU A 34 9.60 -12.68 15.37
C LEU A 34 8.31 -12.40 14.59
N ALA A 35 7.21 -13.09 14.93
CA ALA A 35 5.92 -12.91 14.27
C ALA A 35 5.40 -11.47 14.35
N GLU A 36 5.63 -10.78 15.47
CA GLU A 36 5.31 -9.36 15.64
C GLU A 36 6.14 -8.44 14.75
N SER A 37 7.40 -8.77 14.53
CA SER A 37 8.31 -8.02 13.67
C SER A 37 8.07 -8.22 12.18
N LEU A 38 7.45 -9.32 11.78
CA LEU A 38 7.37 -9.72 10.38
C LEU A 38 6.62 -8.72 9.49
N MET A 39 5.64 -7.99 10.04
CA MET A 39 4.99 -6.91 9.29
C MET A 39 6.00 -5.85 8.88
N VAL A 40 6.68 -5.26 9.87
CA VAL A 40 7.65 -4.18 9.66
C VAL A 40 8.79 -4.65 8.80
N ALA A 41 9.38 -5.81 9.10
CA ALA A 41 10.49 -6.36 8.33
C ALA A 41 10.12 -6.50 6.84
N ILE A 42 8.98 -7.11 6.52
CA ILE A 42 8.60 -7.29 5.13
C ILE A 42 8.17 -5.96 4.46
N HIS A 43 7.54 -5.05 5.19
CA HIS A 43 7.21 -3.72 4.72
C HIS A 43 8.47 -2.94 4.30
N GLU A 44 9.46 -2.85 5.17
CA GLU A 44 10.71 -2.13 4.92
C GLU A 44 11.56 -2.81 3.83
N GLU A 45 11.61 -4.14 3.80
CA GLU A 45 12.31 -4.87 2.74
C GLU A 45 11.65 -4.71 1.36
N THR A 46 10.34 -4.46 1.34
CA THR A 46 9.65 -4.07 0.12
C THR A 46 10.12 -2.70 -0.35
N HIS A 47 10.29 -1.72 0.56
CA HIS A 47 10.90 -0.44 0.19
C HIS A 47 12.33 -0.61 -0.33
N MET A 48 13.15 -1.44 0.30
CA MET A 48 14.53 -1.71 -0.15
C MET A 48 14.53 -2.32 -1.55
N TRP A 49 13.55 -3.17 -1.87
CA TRP A 49 13.42 -3.73 -3.22
C TRP A 49 12.92 -2.69 -4.23
N ASP A 50 11.84 -2.00 -3.91
CA ASP A 50 11.10 -1.09 -4.80
C ASP A 50 11.93 0.16 -5.14
N LEU A 51 12.67 0.71 -4.17
CA LEU A 51 13.34 2.01 -4.29
C LEU A 51 14.82 1.92 -4.73
N ASP A 52 15.30 0.72 -5.04
CA ASP A 52 16.66 0.51 -5.54
C ASP A 52 16.88 1.27 -6.87
N PRO A 53 17.95 2.08 -6.97
CA PRO A 53 18.25 2.88 -8.16
C PRO A 53 18.44 2.08 -9.46
N SER A 54 18.72 0.77 -9.39
CA SER A 54 18.80 -0.10 -10.57
C SER A 54 17.42 -0.41 -11.19
N ARG A 55 16.34 -0.19 -10.43
CA ARG A 55 14.96 -0.54 -10.81
C ARG A 55 14.03 0.68 -10.85
N THR A 56 14.35 1.72 -10.11
CA THR A 56 13.51 2.91 -9.92
C THR A 56 14.32 4.18 -10.15
N SER A 57 13.68 5.18 -10.75
CA SER A 57 14.23 6.53 -10.87
C SER A 57 13.26 7.48 -10.21
N TRP A 58 13.71 8.16 -9.16
CA TRP A 58 12.86 8.99 -8.32
C TRP A 58 12.04 9.98 -9.14
N ASP A 59 10.71 9.98 -8.93
CA ASP A 59 9.73 10.81 -9.64
C ASP A 59 9.69 10.63 -11.17
N VAL A 60 10.30 9.59 -11.74
CA VAL A 60 10.24 9.31 -13.19
C VAL A 60 9.46 8.02 -13.44
N TYR A 61 9.94 6.91 -12.87
CA TYR A 61 9.31 5.59 -12.95
C TYR A 61 9.57 4.79 -11.68
N VAL A 62 8.65 3.89 -11.35
CA VAL A 62 8.74 3.01 -10.17
C VAL A 62 8.77 1.55 -10.58
N SER A 63 9.42 0.73 -9.77
CA SER A 63 9.24 -0.72 -9.77
C SER A 63 8.64 -1.15 -8.45
N ALA A 64 7.77 -2.16 -8.48
CA ALA A 64 7.05 -2.64 -7.31
C ALA A 64 7.02 -4.17 -7.29
N TRP A 65 7.37 -4.75 -6.13
CA TRP A 65 7.15 -6.16 -5.88
C TRP A 65 5.65 -6.42 -5.63
N ILE A 66 5.03 -7.31 -6.41
CA ILE A 66 3.60 -7.61 -6.30
C ILE A 66 3.37 -8.99 -5.67
N ASP A 67 3.97 -10.04 -6.23
CA ASP A 67 3.90 -11.40 -5.72
C ASP A 67 5.14 -12.22 -6.14
N ALA A 68 5.19 -13.51 -5.78
CA ALA A 68 6.32 -14.40 -6.09
C ALA A 68 6.66 -14.48 -7.59
N SER A 69 5.67 -14.27 -8.46
CA SER A 69 5.76 -14.40 -9.93
C SER A 69 5.62 -13.09 -10.69
N ARG A 70 5.07 -12.03 -10.05
CA ARG A 70 4.75 -10.76 -10.70
C ARG A 70 5.47 -9.61 -10.03
N LYS A 71 6.04 -8.76 -10.88
CA LYS A 71 6.69 -7.50 -10.52
C LYS A 71 6.22 -6.45 -11.52
N ALA A 72 5.92 -5.26 -11.05
CA ALA A 72 5.77 -4.11 -11.92
C ALA A 72 7.16 -3.50 -12.11
N MET A 73 7.62 -3.34 -13.35
CA MET A 73 8.96 -2.83 -13.64
C MET A 73 8.86 -1.54 -14.44
N LYS A 74 9.56 -0.50 -13.96
CA LYS A 74 9.68 0.81 -14.64
C LYS A 74 8.34 1.42 -15.06
N VAL A 75 7.32 1.33 -14.20
CA VAL A 75 6.01 1.95 -14.38
C VAL A 75 6.17 3.47 -14.43
N PRO A 76 5.85 4.15 -15.55
CA PRO A 76 6.03 5.59 -15.65
C PRO A 76 5.06 6.34 -14.75
N ILE A 77 5.58 7.19 -13.86
CA ILE A 77 4.77 8.00 -12.94
C ILE A 77 4.83 9.50 -13.25
N HIS A 78 5.80 9.92 -14.09
CA HIS A 78 5.91 11.28 -14.62
C HIS A 78 5.90 12.38 -13.56
N GLY A 79 6.45 12.08 -12.39
CA GLY A 79 6.52 12.98 -11.23
C GLY A 79 5.17 13.12 -10.54
N GLY A 80 4.55 14.27 -10.73
CA GLY A 80 3.31 14.67 -10.07
C GLY A 80 3.51 15.88 -9.17
N PHE A 81 2.72 15.95 -8.11
CA PHE A 81 2.64 17.09 -7.21
C PHE A 81 2.78 16.61 -5.75
N PRO A 82 3.15 17.48 -4.80
CA PRO A 82 3.26 17.11 -3.39
C PRO A 82 2.00 16.43 -2.86
N ARG A 83 2.12 15.24 -2.26
CA ARG A 83 0.97 14.47 -1.76
C ARG A 83 0.19 15.21 -0.67
N ARG A 84 0.80 16.19 0.02
CA ARG A 84 0.09 17.10 0.93
C ARG A 84 -1.09 17.83 0.28
N GLU A 85 -1.12 18.01 -1.04
CA GLU A 85 -2.23 18.66 -1.74
C GLU A 85 -3.57 17.92 -1.62
N ILE A 86 -3.57 16.67 -1.16
CA ILE A 86 -4.79 15.90 -0.89
C ILE A 86 -5.44 16.24 0.46
N LEU A 87 -4.71 16.90 1.39
CA LEU A 87 -5.19 17.23 2.73
C LEU A 87 -6.56 17.93 2.74
N PRO A 88 -6.86 18.91 1.86
CA PRO A 88 -8.17 19.57 1.86
C PRO A 88 -9.34 18.64 1.53
N LEU A 89 -9.11 17.45 0.96
CA LEU A 89 -10.14 16.45 0.71
C LEU A 89 -10.38 15.51 1.91
N ILE A 90 -9.56 15.60 2.96
CA ILE A 90 -9.72 14.83 4.20
C ILE A 90 -10.45 15.73 5.21
N THR A 91 -11.75 15.50 5.37
CA THR A 91 -12.64 16.29 6.24
C THR A 91 -13.03 15.57 7.54
N ASP A 92 -12.34 14.47 7.83
CA ASP A 92 -12.52 13.64 9.02
C ASP A 92 -11.17 13.39 9.69
N ASP A 93 -11.20 12.76 10.87
CA ASP A 93 -10.01 12.47 11.67
C ASP A 93 -9.57 11.01 11.63
N LEU A 94 -10.15 10.20 10.72
CA LEU A 94 -9.97 8.75 10.70
C LEU A 94 -8.50 8.33 10.47
N THR A 95 -7.74 9.18 9.78
CA THR A 95 -6.35 8.91 9.38
C THR A 95 -5.36 9.88 10.02
N ARG A 96 -5.77 10.64 11.06
CA ARG A 96 -5.03 11.79 11.60
C ARG A 96 -3.55 11.49 11.89
N SER A 97 -3.24 10.37 12.56
CA SER A 97 -1.85 10.00 12.89
C SER A 97 -0.99 9.76 11.66
N MET A 98 -1.55 9.15 10.62
CA MET A 98 -0.88 8.93 9.33
C MET A 98 -0.82 10.21 8.51
N ASP A 99 -1.85 11.05 8.57
CA ASP A 99 -1.86 12.35 7.91
C ASP A 99 -0.73 13.24 8.46
N ASP A 100 -0.49 13.21 9.78
CA ASP A 100 0.58 13.98 10.43
C ASP A 100 1.96 13.58 9.92
N ILE A 101 2.18 12.28 9.70
CA ILE A 101 3.44 11.74 9.17
C ILE A 101 3.54 12.01 7.67
N TYR A 102 2.59 11.49 6.89
CA TYR A 102 2.73 11.38 5.45
C TYR A 102 2.34 12.65 4.70
N LEU A 103 1.42 13.45 5.24
CA LEU A 103 0.88 14.61 4.53
C LEU A 103 1.32 15.94 5.14
N ARG A 104 1.28 16.09 6.46
CA ARG A 104 1.67 17.33 7.17
C ARG A 104 3.16 17.38 7.47
N GLY A 105 3.83 16.24 7.59
CA GLY A 105 5.28 16.14 7.74
C GLY A 105 6.01 16.87 6.61
N GLN A 106 7.02 17.67 6.95
CA GLN A 106 7.67 18.54 5.96
C GLN A 106 8.28 17.77 4.79
N GLN A 107 9.11 16.76 5.10
CA GLN A 107 9.74 15.93 4.07
C GLN A 107 8.71 15.01 3.42
N GLN A 108 8.04 14.20 4.22
CA GLN A 108 7.10 13.18 3.76
C GLN A 108 5.94 13.79 2.94
N GLY A 109 5.39 14.93 3.34
CA GLY A 109 4.32 15.62 2.61
C GLY A 109 4.77 16.24 1.29
N SER A 110 6.09 16.35 1.04
CA SER A 110 6.63 16.85 -0.23
C SER A 110 6.75 15.76 -1.30
N TYR A 111 6.70 14.48 -0.90
CA TYR A 111 6.77 13.36 -1.83
C TYR A 111 5.58 13.37 -2.79
N ARG A 112 5.78 12.89 -4.00
CA ARG A 112 4.79 12.91 -5.08
C ARG A 112 4.14 11.53 -5.24
N MET A 113 3.66 11.20 -6.44
CA MET A 113 3.03 9.92 -6.76
C MET A 113 3.86 8.72 -6.29
N GLN A 114 5.20 8.80 -6.41
CA GLN A 114 6.09 7.74 -5.94
C GLN A 114 5.91 7.44 -4.45
N GLY A 115 5.86 8.48 -3.60
CA GLY A 115 5.69 8.29 -2.15
C GLY A 115 4.29 7.83 -1.76
N VAL A 116 3.26 8.10 -2.57
CA VAL A 116 1.91 7.57 -2.34
C VAL A 116 1.85 6.08 -2.66
N ILE A 117 2.44 5.68 -3.78
CA ILE A 117 2.42 4.29 -4.25
C ILE A 117 3.37 3.40 -3.45
N ALA A 118 4.56 3.88 -3.09
CA ALA A 118 5.55 3.08 -2.36
C ALA A 118 5.02 2.62 -1.00
N GLU A 119 4.40 3.52 -0.24
CA GLU A 119 3.79 3.21 1.08
C GLU A 119 2.63 2.23 0.96
N LEU A 120 1.80 2.38 -0.09
CA LEU A 120 0.72 1.44 -0.36
C LEU A 120 1.26 0.05 -0.68
N ASN A 121 2.20 -0.07 -1.62
CA ASN A 121 2.74 -1.37 -2.03
C ASN A 121 3.45 -2.08 -0.87
N ALA A 122 4.27 -1.36 -0.10
CA ALA A 122 4.91 -1.89 1.10
C ALA A 122 3.88 -2.31 2.15
N GLY A 123 2.81 -1.53 2.34
CA GLY A 123 1.66 -1.91 3.17
C GLY A 123 0.98 -3.21 2.72
N LEU A 124 0.87 -3.42 1.40
CA LEU A 124 0.29 -4.64 0.80
C LEU A 124 1.24 -5.84 0.78
N MET A 125 2.47 -5.67 1.25
CA MET A 125 3.39 -6.74 1.60
C MET A 125 3.45 -6.95 3.12
N GLY A 126 3.39 -5.88 3.93
CA GLY A 126 3.35 -5.98 5.39
C GLY A 126 2.07 -6.61 5.93
N LEU A 127 0.89 -6.23 5.41
CA LEU A 127 -0.39 -6.78 5.86
C LEU A 127 -0.48 -8.32 5.71
N PRO A 128 -0.18 -8.93 4.56
CA PRO A 128 -0.14 -10.38 4.47
C PRO A 128 0.93 -11.00 5.38
N ALA A 129 2.10 -10.37 5.52
CA ALA A 129 3.16 -10.83 6.41
C ALA A 129 2.67 -11.02 7.86
N ALA A 130 1.87 -10.07 8.34
CA ALA A 130 1.20 -10.11 9.65
C ALA A 130 0.05 -11.13 9.68
N THR A 131 -0.78 -11.12 8.63
CA THR A 131 -2.02 -11.93 8.57
C THR A 131 -1.73 -13.41 8.71
N VAL A 132 -0.70 -13.92 8.03
CA VAL A 132 -0.39 -15.35 8.03
C VAL A 132 0.27 -15.87 9.31
N VAL A 133 0.58 -14.98 10.25
CA VAL A 133 1.11 -15.29 11.59
C VAL A 133 0.29 -14.66 12.70
N ALA A 134 -0.92 -14.19 12.40
CA ALA A 134 -1.72 -13.40 13.33
C ALA A 134 -2.04 -14.15 14.63
N GLU A 135 -2.03 -15.48 14.64
CA GLU A 135 -2.20 -16.26 15.87
C GLU A 135 -1.03 -16.13 16.85
N TYR A 136 0.16 -15.76 16.37
CA TYR A 136 1.41 -15.64 17.16
C TYR A 136 1.75 -14.22 17.59
N ILE A 137 1.05 -13.22 17.03
CA ILE A 137 1.19 -11.81 17.40
C ILE A 137 0.48 -11.58 18.75
N GLN A 138 1.20 -11.11 19.77
CA GLN A 138 0.68 -10.89 21.12
C GLN A 138 0.71 -9.41 21.54
N GLY A 139 1.61 -8.62 20.94
CA GLY A 139 1.81 -7.20 21.19
C GLY A 139 1.43 -6.29 20.03
N VAL A 140 2.04 -5.10 20.00
CA VAL A 140 1.66 -3.98 19.12
C VAL A 140 2.42 -3.93 17.79
N GLY A 141 3.45 -4.76 17.58
CA GLY A 141 4.37 -4.63 16.43
C GLY A 141 3.72 -4.69 15.04
N ALA A 142 2.58 -5.38 14.91
CA ALA A 142 1.82 -5.49 13.66
C ALA A 142 0.42 -4.83 13.74
N SER A 143 0.16 -4.02 14.77
CA SER A 143 -1.21 -3.58 15.10
C SER A 143 -1.80 -2.54 14.17
N ASN A 144 -1.00 -1.94 13.28
CA ASN A 144 -1.45 -0.94 12.31
C ASN A 144 -1.40 -1.43 10.85
N SER A 145 -1.16 -2.74 10.62
CA SER A 145 -1.01 -3.32 9.28
C SER A 145 -2.19 -2.99 8.36
N ARG A 146 -3.42 -3.10 8.90
CA ARG A 146 -4.66 -2.82 8.15
C ARG A 146 -4.86 -1.32 7.95
N ASP A 147 -4.48 -0.50 8.93
CA ASP A 147 -4.52 0.97 8.81
C ASP A 147 -3.61 1.45 7.67
N ILE A 148 -2.40 0.91 7.55
CA ILE A 148 -1.43 1.30 6.51
C ILE A 148 -2.04 1.03 5.13
N ALA A 149 -2.57 -0.18 4.91
CA ALA A 149 -3.17 -0.56 3.63
C ALA A 149 -4.42 0.28 3.30
N ALA A 150 -5.35 0.42 4.26
CA ALA A 150 -6.59 1.17 4.04
C ALA A 150 -6.34 2.66 3.82
N THR A 151 -5.43 3.26 4.60
CA THR A 151 -5.12 4.69 4.53
C THR A 151 -4.35 5.04 3.27
N ASN A 152 -3.34 4.27 2.89
CA ASN A 152 -2.57 4.59 1.68
C ASN A 152 -3.38 4.34 0.40
N LEU A 153 -4.34 3.41 0.39
CA LEU A 153 -5.31 3.31 -0.71
C LEU A 153 -6.18 4.57 -0.79
N ARG A 154 -6.65 5.09 0.36
CA ARG A 154 -7.37 6.36 0.43
C ARG A 154 -6.54 7.48 -0.19
N TYR A 155 -5.26 7.57 0.19
CA TYR A 155 -4.36 8.60 -0.34
C TYR A 155 -4.17 8.49 -1.84
N LEU A 156 -4.01 7.29 -2.39
CA LEU A 156 -3.95 7.08 -3.84
C LEU A 156 -5.21 7.60 -4.54
N GLN A 157 -6.40 7.23 -4.05
CA GLN A 157 -7.66 7.69 -4.63
C GLN A 157 -7.81 9.21 -4.57
N LEU A 158 -7.49 9.83 -3.43
CA LEU A 158 -7.54 11.28 -3.27
C LEU A 158 -6.50 11.99 -4.14
N TYR A 159 -5.31 11.41 -4.29
CA TYR A 159 -4.26 11.92 -5.17
C TYR A 159 -4.72 11.90 -6.63
N LEU A 160 -5.35 10.81 -7.09
CA LEU A 160 -5.94 10.75 -8.42
C LEU A 160 -7.06 11.78 -8.61
N ARG A 161 -7.89 12.04 -7.59
CA ARG A 161 -8.92 13.11 -7.64
C ARG A 161 -8.29 14.50 -7.77
N VAL A 162 -7.23 14.79 -7.00
CA VAL A 162 -6.50 16.07 -7.11
C VAL A 162 -5.81 16.18 -8.47
N ALA A 163 -5.21 15.09 -8.97
CA ALA A 163 -4.61 15.05 -10.30
C ALA A 163 -5.64 15.46 -11.36
N LYS A 164 -6.82 14.82 -11.36
CA LYS A 164 -7.89 15.12 -12.32
C LYS A 164 -8.39 16.57 -12.22
N THR A 165 -8.55 17.10 -11.01
CA THR A 165 -9.24 18.37 -10.78
C THR A 165 -8.33 19.59 -10.83
N LYS A 166 -7.06 19.45 -10.44
CA LYS A 166 -6.10 20.57 -10.34
C LYS A 166 -4.90 20.45 -11.27
N HIS A 167 -4.58 19.25 -11.74
CA HIS A 167 -3.41 18.97 -12.58
C HIS A 167 -3.81 18.23 -13.87
N PRO A 168 -4.70 18.79 -14.71
CA PRO A 168 -5.29 18.07 -15.85
C PRO A 168 -4.25 17.57 -16.87
N ASP A 169 -3.17 18.31 -17.10
CA ASP A 169 -2.07 17.88 -17.97
C ASP A 169 -1.35 16.65 -17.41
N TYR A 170 -1.07 16.66 -16.11
CA TYR A 170 -0.48 15.52 -15.43
C TYR A 170 -1.42 14.32 -15.47
N TRP A 171 -2.71 14.51 -15.13
CA TRP A 171 -3.74 13.48 -15.20
C TRP A 171 -3.83 12.83 -16.58
N ALA A 172 -3.90 13.63 -17.66
CA ALA A 172 -3.92 13.12 -19.02
C ALA A 172 -2.67 12.27 -19.32
N LYS A 173 -1.50 12.74 -18.89
CA LYS A 173 -0.22 12.04 -19.08
C LYS A 173 -0.16 10.69 -18.37
N ILE A 174 -0.59 10.62 -17.10
CA ILE A 174 -0.56 9.36 -16.32
C ILE A 174 -1.69 8.40 -16.72
N LYS A 175 -2.87 8.90 -17.07
CA LYS A 175 -4.00 8.09 -17.55
C LYS A 175 -3.69 7.42 -18.89
N ALA A 176 -2.84 8.02 -19.72
CA ALA A 176 -2.37 7.43 -20.96
C ALA A 176 -1.39 6.25 -20.76
N GLN A 177 -0.86 6.01 -19.55
CA GLN A 177 0.10 4.94 -19.28
C GLN A 177 -0.63 3.64 -18.92
N PRO A 178 -0.68 2.62 -19.80
CA PRO A 178 -1.36 1.36 -19.50
C PRO A 178 -0.76 0.64 -18.28
N GLU A 179 0.56 0.72 -18.07
CA GLU A 179 1.25 0.09 -16.95
C GLU A 179 0.82 0.70 -15.62
N LEU A 180 0.68 2.03 -15.55
CA LEU A 180 0.24 2.71 -14.32
C LEU A 180 -1.25 2.47 -14.05
N ARG A 181 -2.09 2.43 -15.09
CA ARG A 181 -3.50 2.04 -14.95
C ARG A 181 -3.64 0.64 -14.39
N GLN A 182 -2.88 -0.31 -14.94
CA GLN A 182 -2.87 -1.69 -14.46
C GLN A 182 -2.35 -1.77 -13.03
N PHE A 183 -1.29 -1.03 -12.70
CA PHE A 183 -0.72 -1.05 -11.37
C PHE A 183 -1.69 -0.49 -10.32
N VAL A 184 -2.33 0.65 -10.57
CA VAL A 184 -3.37 1.22 -9.68
C VAL A 184 -4.52 0.24 -9.47
N LEU A 185 -4.95 -0.45 -10.54
CA LEU A 185 -5.97 -1.50 -10.41
C LEU A 185 -5.48 -2.63 -9.50
N ILE A 186 -4.28 -3.16 -9.74
CA ILE A 186 -3.68 -4.22 -8.91
C ILE A 186 -3.63 -3.81 -7.43
N GLU A 187 -3.19 -2.61 -7.11
CA GLU A 187 -3.11 -2.11 -5.73
C GLU A 187 -4.51 -2.04 -5.08
N PHE A 188 -5.52 -1.55 -5.80
CA PHE A 188 -6.90 -1.54 -5.32
C PHE A 188 -7.41 -2.96 -5.02
N LEU A 189 -7.27 -3.90 -5.97
CA LEU A 189 -7.78 -5.27 -5.81
C LEU A 189 -7.01 -6.03 -4.71
N ARG A 190 -5.68 -5.83 -4.61
CA ARG A 190 -4.85 -6.41 -3.54
C ARG A 190 -5.25 -5.87 -2.17
N THR A 191 -5.54 -4.58 -2.07
CA THR A 191 -6.03 -3.98 -0.81
C THR A 191 -7.36 -4.61 -0.40
N ALA A 192 -8.31 -4.72 -1.32
CA ALA A 192 -9.60 -5.36 -1.07
C ALA A 192 -9.42 -6.81 -0.58
N TYR A 193 -8.61 -7.60 -1.30
CA TYR A 193 -8.33 -8.98 -0.96
C TYR A 193 -7.72 -9.13 0.43
N TRP A 194 -6.64 -8.40 0.74
CA TRP A 194 -5.95 -8.57 2.01
C TRP A 194 -6.71 -8.01 3.20
N LEU A 195 -7.56 -6.99 3.01
CA LEU A 195 -8.48 -6.54 4.06
C LEU A 195 -9.58 -7.57 4.37
N ASP A 196 -10.04 -8.35 3.39
CA ASP A 196 -10.94 -9.48 3.60
C ASP A 196 -10.23 -10.63 4.32
N GLN A 197 -9.07 -11.06 3.82
CA GLN A 197 -8.29 -12.16 4.42
C GLN A 197 -7.88 -11.89 5.87
N SER A 198 -7.59 -10.63 6.21
CA SER A 198 -7.20 -10.23 7.56
C SER A 198 -8.37 -9.88 8.48
N ALA A 199 -9.62 -9.91 7.99
CA ALA A 199 -10.81 -9.55 8.77
C ALA A 199 -10.98 -10.36 10.07
N PRO A 200 -10.70 -11.69 10.12
CA PRO A 200 -10.75 -12.46 11.36
C PRO A 200 -9.81 -11.95 12.45
N HIS A 201 -8.81 -11.14 12.09
CA HIS A 201 -7.81 -10.57 12.97
C HIS A 201 -7.88 -9.03 13.02
N ALA A 202 -9.01 -8.44 12.61
CA ALA A 202 -9.14 -6.99 12.44
C ALA A 202 -8.78 -6.20 13.72
N ALA A 203 -9.25 -6.63 14.88
CA ALA A 203 -8.96 -5.98 16.16
C ALA A 203 -7.48 -6.09 16.60
N LYS A 204 -6.74 -7.05 16.05
CA LYS A 204 -5.31 -7.25 16.34
C LYS A 204 -4.42 -6.50 15.37
N LEU A 205 -4.83 -6.42 14.10
CA LEU A 205 -4.01 -5.92 12.99
C LEU A 205 -4.39 -4.51 12.53
N GLY A 206 -5.38 -3.88 13.15
CA GLY A 206 -5.75 -2.51 12.85
C GLY A 206 -6.53 -1.80 13.95
N SER A 207 -6.66 -0.50 13.80
CA SER A 207 -7.51 0.34 14.67
C SER A 207 -9.00 0.09 14.44
N ALA A 208 -9.82 0.62 15.34
CA ALA A 208 -11.28 0.60 15.23
C ALA A 208 -11.80 1.41 14.03
N ASP A 209 -11.00 2.30 13.46
CA ASP A 209 -11.42 3.17 12.36
C ASP A 209 -11.20 2.57 10.96
N VAL A 210 -10.47 1.45 10.85
CA VAL A 210 -10.21 0.77 9.55
C VAL A 210 -11.50 0.54 8.76
N ALA A 211 -12.58 0.08 9.39
CA ALA A 211 -13.85 -0.14 8.69
C ALA A 211 -14.44 1.15 8.11
N LYS A 212 -14.28 2.29 8.82
CA LYS A 212 -14.74 3.61 8.35
C LYS A 212 -13.83 4.14 7.23
N ILE A 213 -12.52 3.92 7.31
CA ILE A 213 -11.57 4.26 6.24
C ILE A 213 -11.91 3.48 4.97
N VAL A 214 -12.17 2.17 5.09
CA VAL A 214 -12.63 1.34 3.97
C VAL A 214 -13.92 1.88 3.38
N ALA A 215 -14.91 2.26 4.20
CA ALA A 215 -16.13 2.89 3.69
C ALA A 215 -15.85 4.18 2.88
N LYS A 216 -14.85 4.98 3.27
CA LYS A 216 -14.40 6.14 2.46
C LYS A 216 -13.79 5.68 1.14
N ASN A 217 -12.97 4.64 1.13
CA ASN A 217 -12.34 4.15 -0.11
C ASN A 217 -13.36 3.63 -1.14
N TYR A 218 -14.49 3.13 -0.65
CA TYR A 218 -15.60 2.64 -1.47
C TYR A 218 -16.72 3.67 -1.68
N ALA A 219 -16.52 4.92 -1.26
CA ALA A 219 -17.46 6.00 -1.58
C ALA A 219 -17.57 6.17 -3.12
N PRO A 220 -18.76 6.50 -3.65
CA PRO A 220 -19.00 6.53 -5.10
C PRO A 220 -17.98 7.36 -5.88
N GLU A 221 -17.56 8.51 -5.35
CA GLU A 221 -16.57 9.38 -5.98
C GLU A 221 -15.14 8.79 -6.02
N ASN A 222 -14.80 7.94 -5.05
CA ASN A 222 -13.49 7.28 -4.97
C ASN A 222 -13.46 5.99 -5.80
N ILE A 223 -14.60 5.32 -5.98
CA ILE A 223 -14.72 4.24 -6.95
C ILE A 223 -14.70 4.82 -8.38
N ALA A 224 -15.46 5.88 -8.64
CA ALA A 224 -15.52 6.52 -9.96
C ALA A 224 -14.14 6.98 -10.44
N ILE A 225 -13.28 7.53 -9.56
CA ILE A 225 -11.92 7.93 -9.97
C ILE A 225 -11.05 6.72 -10.33
N ILE A 226 -11.18 5.59 -9.63
CA ILE A 226 -10.44 4.36 -9.93
C ILE A 226 -10.90 3.77 -11.25
N GLU A 227 -12.22 3.66 -11.46
CA GLU A 227 -12.76 3.14 -12.71
C GLU A 227 -12.41 4.02 -13.90
N GLU A 228 -12.49 5.34 -13.74
CA GLU A 228 -12.12 6.28 -14.79
C GLU A 228 -10.62 6.23 -15.09
N PHE A 229 -9.77 6.18 -14.07
CA PHE A 229 -8.33 6.14 -14.25
C PHE A 229 -7.91 4.84 -14.95
N THR A 230 -8.36 3.71 -14.42
CA THR A 230 -7.94 2.37 -14.87
C THR A 230 -8.63 1.94 -16.16
N GLY A 231 -9.85 2.42 -16.41
CA GLY A 231 -10.74 1.94 -17.47
C GLY A 231 -11.44 0.63 -17.13
N ALA A 232 -11.25 0.08 -15.93
CA ALA A 232 -11.88 -1.16 -15.46
C ALA A 232 -13.06 -0.86 -14.55
N LYS A 233 -14.09 -1.72 -14.61
CA LYS A 233 -15.16 -1.73 -13.60
C LYS A 233 -14.73 -2.56 -12.40
N VAL A 234 -14.97 -2.05 -11.20
CA VAL A 234 -14.60 -2.75 -9.96
C VAL A 234 -15.87 -3.18 -9.23
N ASN A 235 -15.88 -4.42 -8.75
CA ASN A 235 -17.00 -4.94 -7.98
C ASN A 235 -16.97 -4.34 -6.57
N THR A 236 -18.06 -3.68 -6.17
CA THR A 236 -18.24 -3.08 -4.84
C THR A 236 -19.26 -3.83 -3.99
N GLY A 237 -19.89 -4.88 -4.53
CA GLY A 237 -21.01 -5.59 -3.90
C GLY A 237 -20.62 -6.54 -2.77
N THR A 238 -19.41 -7.09 -2.80
CA THR A 238 -18.84 -7.90 -1.72
C THR A 238 -17.31 -7.78 -1.70
N ALA A 239 -16.69 -7.80 -0.53
CA ALA A 239 -15.23 -7.88 -0.38
C ALA A 239 -14.62 -9.16 -1.01
N ARG A 240 -15.47 -10.10 -1.42
CA ARG A 240 -15.13 -11.26 -2.25
C ARG A 240 -15.43 -10.96 -3.71
N ASN A 241 -14.43 -11.15 -4.56
CA ASN A 241 -14.49 -11.19 -6.03
C ASN A 241 -14.44 -9.83 -6.71
N CYS A 242 -13.22 -9.32 -6.75
CA CYS A 242 -12.77 -8.17 -7.50
C CYS A 242 -12.59 -8.52 -8.98
N THR A 243 -13.35 -7.80 -9.83
CA THR A 243 -13.56 -7.85 -11.30
C THR A 243 -14.65 -8.80 -11.80
N VAL A 244 -15.53 -8.26 -12.66
CA VAL A 244 -16.50 -9.01 -13.49
C VAL A 244 -15.76 -9.56 -14.71
#